data_AF-A0A6I3CJ16-F1
#
_entry.id   AF-A0A6I3CJ16-F1
#
_cell.length_a   1.000
_cell.length_b   1.000
_cell.length_c   1.000
_cell.angle_alpha   90.00
_cell.angle_beta   90.00
_cell.angle_gamma   90.00
#
_symmetry.space_group_name_H-M   'P 1'
#
loop_
_entity.id
_entity.type
_entity.pdbx_description
1 polymer ?
#
loop_
_entity_poly.entity_id
_entity_poly.type
_entity_poly.pdbx_seq_one_letter_code
_entity_poly.pdbx_strand_id
1 'polypeptide(L)'
;SDEPTAPICVRCIALANELGDQLPISWRHRSQRYGEKLATPDTSVGDLIGDIDPIKVAEGRSLGDPETIHFGLIPRTNRGIFAINELPDLVERIQVALLNILEERDIQVRGYNLRLPLDMLVVASANPEDYTNRGRIITPLKDRFGAEIRTHYPLDLQLEIELIKQEAAIQAVIPQHMLDVVARFTGLVRESSYVDQRSGVSARFSIACVEELSGAALRRAAINGDGEPVVRIGDLEDVVSSLRGKVEFEVSQEGSEVEILTLLARQATAASWRALLGGQSTRVFLTNLVDWFDAGNTLATSDLMSSSSILEAIGPMEGVGPLLTATEAQMAESEGLVASCIEFATEGLWLTRRIDKDQQDGTSTYGSSVTEVPGN
;
A
#
# COMPACT_ATOMS: atom_id res chain seq x y z
N SER A 1 -30.41 -2.24 17.21
CA SER A 1 -29.50 -1.10 16.93
C SER A 1 -30.09 0.23 17.34
N ASP A 2 -31.12 0.22 18.17
CA ASP A 2 -31.99 1.39 18.35
C ASP A 2 -31.62 2.18 19.59
N GLU A 3 -32.03 3.45 19.63
CA GLU A 3 -31.81 4.30 20.80
C GLU A 3 -32.94 4.11 21.81
N PRO A 4 -32.64 3.77 23.07
CA PRO A 4 -33.67 3.52 24.08
C PRO A 4 -34.59 4.72 24.32
N THR A 5 -34.10 5.94 24.15
CA THR A 5 -34.85 7.18 24.39
C THR A 5 -35.64 7.68 23.17
N ALA A 6 -35.35 7.15 21.99
CA ALA A 6 -36.02 7.50 20.74
C ALA A 6 -36.00 6.31 19.75
N PRO A 7 -36.67 5.19 20.09
CA PRO A 7 -36.67 4.02 19.24
C PRO A 7 -37.48 4.24 17.96
N ILE A 8 -36.98 3.73 16.84
CA ILE A 8 -37.67 3.75 15.53
C ILE A 8 -38.30 2.39 15.19
N CYS A 9 -37.82 1.30 15.81
CA CYS A 9 -38.31 -0.05 15.56
C CYS A 9 -39.63 -0.28 16.31
N VAL A 10 -40.65 -0.83 15.63
CA VAL A 10 -42.00 -1.03 16.19
C VAL A 10 -41.97 -1.83 17.49
N ARG A 11 -41.26 -2.96 17.50
CA ARG A 11 -41.06 -3.78 18.71
C ARG A 11 -40.37 -3.00 19.84
N CYS A 12 -39.42 -2.13 19.50
CA CYS A 12 -38.65 -1.34 20.45
C CYS A 12 -39.51 -0.26 21.07
N ILE A 13 -40.36 0.40 20.28
CA ILE A 13 -41.35 1.38 20.75
C ILE A 13 -42.33 0.71 21.72
N ALA A 14 -42.86 -0.46 21.36
CA ALA A 14 -43.77 -1.22 22.23
C ALA A 14 -43.11 -1.58 23.57
N LEU A 15 -41.89 -2.15 23.54
CA LEU A 15 -41.14 -2.49 24.75
C LEU A 15 -40.78 -1.28 25.60
N ALA A 16 -40.41 -0.15 24.98
CA ALA A 16 -40.10 1.08 25.69
C ALA A 16 -41.34 1.64 26.41
N ASN A 17 -42.51 1.60 25.76
CA ASN A 17 -43.76 2.03 26.37
C ASN A 17 -44.21 1.11 27.52
N GLU A 18 -43.98 -0.20 27.39
CA GLU A 18 -44.35 -1.19 28.40
C GLU A 18 -43.42 -1.16 29.63
N LEU A 19 -42.11 -1.14 29.41
CA LEU A 19 -41.11 -1.33 30.46
C LEU A 19 -40.60 -0.02 31.06
N GLY A 20 -40.74 1.10 30.35
CA GLY A 20 -40.24 2.41 30.78
C GLY A 20 -38.77 2.33 31.22
N ASP A 21 -38.49 2.80 32.43
CA ASP A 21 -37.15 2.81 33.02
C ASP A 21 -36.55 1.41 33.28
N GLN A 22 -37.37 0.35 33.23
CA GLN A 22 -36.91 -1.03 33.38
C GLN A 22 -36.49 -1.67 32.06
N LEU A 23 -36.57 -0.93 30.94
CA LEU A 23 -36.18 -1.44 29.62
C LEU A 23 -34.71 -1.90 29.64
N PRO A 24 -34.43 -3.19 29.38
CA PRO A 24 -33.06 -3.67 29.33
C PRO A 24 -32.31 -3.04 28.16
N ILE A 25 -31.20 -2.37 28.46
CA ILE A 25 -30.33 -1.77 27.46
C ILE A 25 -28.97 -2.46 27.42
N SER A 26 -28.34 -2.45 26.26
CA SER A 26 -26.98 -2.95 26.06
C SER A 26 -26.17 -1.94 25.24
N TRP A 27 -24.92 -1.74 25.62
CA TRP A 27 -24.00 -0.88 24.88
C TRP A 27 -23.43 -1.62 23.66
N ARG A 28 -23.52 -1.01 22.47
CA ARG A 28 -22.88 -1.54 21.26
C ARG A 28 -21.46 -0.99 21.11
N HIS A 29 -20.51 -1.90 20.94
CA HIS A 29 -19.11 -1.56 20.69
C HIS A 29 -18.92 -0.90 19.31
N ARG A 30 -17.90 -0.04 19.15
CA ARG A 30 -17.63 0.69 17.90
C ARG A 30 -17.45 -0.22 16.67
N SER A 31 -16.88 -1.41 16.85
CA SER A 31 -16.70 -2.39 15.77
C SER A 31 -18.02 -2.95 15.20
N GLN A 32 -19.13 -2.78 15.91
CA GLN A 32 -20.46 -3.22 15.48
C GLN A 32 -21.25 -2.09 14.80
N ARG A 33 -20.65 -0.90 14.68
CA ARG A 33 -21.26 0.30 14.10
C ARG A 33 -20.71 0.64 12.71
N TYR A 34 -19.86 -0.21 12.16
CA TYR A 34 -19.38 -0.11 10.79
C TYR A 34 -20.08 -1.16 9.93
N GLY A 35 -20.62 -0.73 8.80
CA GLY A 35 -21.12 -1.59 7.74
C GLY A 35 -20.50 -1.16 6.42
N GLU A 36 -20.20 -2.11 5.56
CA GLU A 36 -19.61 -1.84 4.25
C GLU A 36 -20.27 -2.70 3.19
N LYS A 37 -20.38 -2.14 1.98
CA LYS A 37 -20.75 -2.87 0.79
C LYS A 37 -19.86 -2.42 -0.37
N LEU A 38 -19.16 -3.38 -0.98
CA LEU A 38 -18.61 -3.19 -2.32
C LEU A 38 -19.77 -3.12 -3.31
N ALA A 39 -19.86 -2.00 -4.00
CA ALA A 39 -20.79 -1.82 -5.10
C ALA A 39 -20.39 -2.73 -6.24
N THR A 40 -21.38 -3.45 -6.74
CA THR A 40 -21.24 -4.32 -7.89
C THR A 40 -22.50 -4.21 -8.74
N PRO A 41 -22.44 -4.46 -10.06
CA PRO A 41 -23.61 -4.34 -10.92
C PRO A 41 -24.79 -5.23 -10.54
N ASP A 42 -24.53 -6.33 -9.83
CA ASP A 42 -25.51 -7.30 -9.33
C ASP A 42 -26.09 -6.94 -7.95
N THR A 43 -25.55 -5.93 -7.27
CA THR A 43 -26.11 -5.44 -6.01
C THR A 43 -27.57 -5.06 -6.22
N SER A 44 -28.46 -5.45 -5.31
CA SER A 44 -29.89 -5.13 -5.41
C SER A 44 -30.30 -4.06 -4.39
N VAL A 45 -31.44 -3.41 -4.66
CA VAL A 45 -32.08 -2.51 -3.68
C VAL A 45 -32.42 -3.28 -2.40
N GLY A 46 -32.82 -4.54 -2.51
CA GLY A 46 -33.13 -5.41 -1.37
C GLY A 46 -31.93 -5.65 -0.44
N ASP A 47 -30.72 -5.76 -1.00
CA ASP A 47 -29.50 -5.98 -0.21
C ASP A 47 -29.14 -4.76 0.64
N LEU A 48 -29.29 -3.56 0.07
CA LEU A 48 -28.94 -2.31 0.74
C LEU A 48 -30.05 -1.88 1.70
N ILE A 49 -31.29 -1.91 1.24
CA ILE A 49 -32.42 -1.29 1.91
C ILE A 49 -33.25 -2.33 2.65
N GLY A 50 -33.62 -3.40 1.95
CA GLY A 50 -34.50 -4.45 2.43
C GLY A 50 -35.59 -4.81 1.42
N ASP A 51 -36.19 -5.99 1.60
CA ASP A 51 -37.32 -6.46 0.80
C ASP A 51 -38.42 -7.05 1.70
N ILE A 52 -39.60 -7.26 1.16
CA ILE A 52 -40.72 -7.90 1.86
C ILE A 52 -40.41 -9.39 2.04
N ASP A 53 -40.56 -9.88 3.26
CA ASP A 53 -40.45 -11.30 3.60
C ASP A 53 -41.75 -12.03 3.18
N PRO A 54 -41.70 -12.86 2.12
CA PRO A 54 -42.90 -13.51 1.60
C PRO A 54 -43.53 -14.50 2.57
N ILE A 55 -42.74 -15.06 3.51
CA ILE A 55 -43.25 -16.01 4.51
C ILE A 55 -44.16 -15.28 5.50
N LYS A 56 -43.74 -14.09 5.97
CA LYS A 56 -44.54 -13.28 6.90
C LYS A 56 -45.82 -12.73 6.27
N VAL A 57 -45.81 -12.45 4.97
CA VAL A 57 -47.03 -12.10 4.22
C VAL A 57 -47.97 -13.30 4.16
N ALA A 58 -47.45 -14.51 3.92
CA ALA A 58 -48.24 -15.74 3.86
C ALA A 58 -48.87 -16.11 5.22
N GLU A 59 -48.26 -15.69 6.34
CA GLU A 59 -48.80 -15.81 7.70
C GLU A 59 -49.93 -14.81 8.02
N GLY A 60 -50.34 -13.99 7.05
CA GLY A 60 -51.49 -13.08 7.17
C GLY A 60 -51.16 -11.68 7.67
N ARG A 61 -49.87 -11.30 7.74
CA ARG A 61 -49.47 -9.93 8.08
C ARG A 61 -49.69 -8.99 6.90
N SER A 62 -50.04 -7.75 7.21
CA SER A 62 -50.20 -6.70 6.20
C SER A 62 -48.88 -6.43 5.49
N LEU A 63 -48.95 -6.19 4.17
CA LEU A 63 -47.80 -5.76 3.36
C LEU A 63 -47.22 -4.41 3.81
N GLY A 64 -48.01 -3.59 4.51
CA GLY A 64 -47.56 -2.33 5.11
C GLY A 64 -47.07 -2.44 6.56
N ASP A 65 -47.07 -3.64 7.14
CA ASP A 65 -46.53 -3.88 8.49
C ASP A 65 -44.97 -3.88 8.42
N PRO A 66 -44.29 -2.97 9.15
CA PRO A 66 -42.82 -2.94 9.20
C PRO A 66 -42.19 -4.26 9.65
N GLU A 67 -42.92 -5.11 10.38
CA GLU A 67 -42.42 -6.43 10.78
C GLU A 67 -42.34 -7.44 9.62
N THR A 68 -43.01 -7.15 8.50
CA THR A 68 -42.99 -7.95 7.26
C THR A 68 -41.77 -7.65 6.39
N ILE A 69 -40.95 -6.66 6.77
CA ILE A 69 -39.77 -6.24 6.00
C ILE A 69 -38.51 -6.90 6.56
N HIS A 70 -37.73 -7.50 5.66
CA HIS A 70 -36.37 -7.91 5.93
C HIS A 70 -35.44 -6.74 5.64
N PHE A 71 -34.97 -6.04 6.67
CA PHE A 71 -34.06 -4.90 6.48
C PHE A 71 -32.71 -5.32 5.91
N GLY A 72 -32.25 -4.58 4.90
CA GLY A 72 -30.93 -4.67 4.30
C GLY A 72 -29.83 -4.05 5.15
N LEU A 73 -28.65 -3.86 4.56
CA LEU A 73 -27.44 -3.41 5.27
C LEU A 73 -27.56 -1.99 5.85
N ILE A 74 -28.18 -1.06 5.13
CA ILE A 74 -28.27 0.35 5.50
C ILE A 74 -29.08 0.53 6.79
N PRO A 75 -30.35 0.06 6.90
CA PRO A 75 -31.09 0.21 8.16
C PRO A 75 -30.46 -0.55 9.33
N ARG A 76 -29.75 -1.66 9.08
CA ARG A 76 -29.02 -2.39 10.13
C ARG A 76 -27.83 -1.61 10.70
N THR A 77 -27.25 -0.73 9.88
CA THR A 77 -26.13 0.15 10.21
C THR A 77 -26.58 1.50 10.78
N ASN A 78 -27.89 1.65 11.09
CA ASN A 78 -28.40 2.83 11.79
C ASN A 78 -27.56 3.15 13.04
N ARG A 79 -27.27 4.44 13.24
CA ARG A 79 -26.40 5.01 14.29
C ARG A 79 -24.95 4.55 14.18
N GLY A 80 -24.47 4.49 12.95
CA GLY A 80 -23.15 4.00 12.57
C GLY A 80 -22.63 4.65 11.29
N ILE A 81 -21.56 4.05 10.76
CA ILE A 81 -20.90 4.45 9.52
C ILE A 81 -21.21 3.37 8.48
N PHE A 82 -21.78 3.77 7.35
CA PHE A 82 -21.97 2.88 6.21
C PHE A 82 -21.07 3.31 5.05
N ALA A 83 -20.13 2.45 4.68
CA ALA A 83 -19.22 2.65 3.58
C ALA A 83 -19.73 1.97 2.30
N ILE A 84 -19.80 2.71 1.20
CA ILE A 84 -20.06 2.17 -0.13
C ILE A 84 -18.78 2.29 -0.93
N ASN A 85 -18.15 1.15 -1.20
CA ASN A 85 -16.94 1.12 -2.01
C ASN A 85 -17.33 1.05 -3.49
N GLU A 86 -16.72 1.87 -4.34
CA GLU A 86 -17.01 1.98 -5.79
C GLU A 86 -18.45 2.35 -6.13
N LEU A 87 -19.01 3.37 -5.47
CA LEU A 87 -20.39 3.85 -5.72
C LEU A 87 -20.80 3.97 -7.21
N PRO A 88 -19.92 4.43 -8.14
CA PRO A 88 -20.15 4.38 -9.59
C PRO A 88 -20.62 3.04 -10.16
N ASP A 89 -20.18 1.91 -9.59
CA ASP A 89 -20.53 0.57 -10.07
C ASP A 89 -21.98 0.16 -9.73
N LEU A 90 -22.67 0.92 -8.88
CA LEU A 90 -24.10 0.73 -8.68
C LEU A 90 -24.88 1.23 -9.89
N VAL A 91 -25.83 0.41 -10.34
CA VAL A 91 -26.79 0.83 -11.38
C VAL A 91 -27.62 2.03 -10.92
N GLU A 92 -27.99 2.89 -11.87
CA GLU A 92 -28.67 4.18 -11.63
C GLU A 92 -29.89 4.06 -10.69
N ARG A 93 -30.74 3.04 -10.89
CA ARG A 93 -31.92 2.79 -10.05
C ARG A 93 -31.57 2.65 -8.55
N ILE A 94 -30.42 2.07 -8.23
CA ILE A 94 -29.98 1.89 -6.84
C ILE A 94 -29.45 3.19 -6.28
N GLN A 95 -28.73 3.98 -7.08
CA GLN A 95 -28.30 5.32 -6.69
C GLN A 95 -29.49 6.24 -6.37
N VAL A 96 -30.58 6.15 -7.14
CA VAL A 96 -31.84 6.87 -6.84
C VAL A 96 -32.47 6.37 -5.53
N ALA A 97 -32.45 5.05 -5.27
CA ALA A 97 -32.96 4.52 -4.01
C ALA A 97 -32.14 4.99 -2.79
N LEU A 98 -30.82 5.12 -2.94
CA LEU A 98 -29.93 5.70 -1.92
C LEU A 98 -30.22 7.18 -1.69
N LEU A 99 -30.51 7.95 -2.75
CA LEU A 99 -30.88 9.36 -2.64
C LEU A 99 -32.11 9.55 -1.74
N ASN A 100 -33.15 8.74 -1.94
CA ASN A 100 -34.39 8.85 -1.14
C ASN A 100 -34.12 8.59 0.35
N ILE A 101 -33.24 7.63 0.67
CA ILE A 101 -32.82 7.38 2.06
C ILE A 101 -32.12 8.60 2.65
N LEU A 102 -31.19 9.20 1.91
CA LEU A 102 -30.39 10.32 2.37
C LEU A 102 -31.21 11.61 2.52
N GLU A 103 -32.17 11.84 1.63
CA GLU A 103 -32.94 13.09 1.57
C GLU A 103 -34.25 13.02 2.35
N GLU A 104 -35.12 12.08 1.97
CA GLU A 104 -36.52 12.05 2.42
C GLU A 104 -36.69 11.19 3.69
N ARG A 105 -35.66 10.40 4.03
CA ARG A 105 -35.67 9.41 5.12
C ARG A 105 -36.85 8.45 4.99
N ASP A 106 -37.24 8.17 3.75
CA ASP A 106 -38.27 7.23 3.39
C ASP A 106 -37.73 6.20 2.41
N ILE A 107 -38.38 5.05 2.43
CA ILE A 107 -37.99 3.89 1.67
C ILE A 107 -39.25 3.33 1.04
N GLN A 108 -39.21 3.11 -0.27
CA GLN A 108 -40.25 2.39 -1.00
C GLN A 108 -39.86 0.94 -1.16
N VAL A 109 -40.63 0.03 -0.56
CA VAL A 109 -40.49 -1.41 -0.76
C VAL A 109 -41.76 -1.95 -1.40
N ARG A 110 -41.66 -2.41 -2.66
CA ARG A 110 -42.77 -3.01 -3.45
C ARG A 110 -44.10 -2.23 -3.40
N GLY A 111 -44.03 -0.90 -3.43
CA GLY A 111 -45.21 -0.01 -3.46
C GLY A 111 -45.67 0.52 -2.09
N TYR A 112 -44.99 0.17 -1.01
CA TYR A 112 -45.26 0.71 0.33
C TYR A 112 -44.21 1.73 0.75
N ASN A 113 -44.65 2.90 1.20
CA ASN A 113 -43.79 3.91 1.78
C ASN A 113 -43.56 3.59 3.26
N LEU A 114 -42.33 3.20 3.60
CA LEU A 114 -41.87 3.08 4.97
C LEU A 114 -41.00 4.29 5.30
N ARG A 115 -41.36 5.03 6.35
CA ARG A 115 -40.51 6.11 6.85
C ARG A 115 -39.48 5.54 7.83
N LEU A 116 -38.20 5.64 7.50
CA LEU A 116 -37.10 5.18 8.33
C LEU A 116 -36.18 6.37 8.60
N PRO A 117 -36.36 7.08 9.73
CA PRO A 117 -35.49 8.19 10.12
C PRO A 117 -34.14 7.64 10.60
N LEU A 118 -33.30 7.25 9.63
CA LEU A 118 -31.95 6.77 9.88
C LEU A 118 -31.03 7.92 10.29
N ASP A 119 -30.17 7.64 11.25
CA ASP A 119 -29.12 8.52 11.75
C ASP A 119 -27.80 7.84 11.45
N MET A 120 -27.11 8.23 10.38
CA MET A 120 -25.91 7.53 9.93
C MET A 120 -24.97 8.45 9.15
N LEU A 121 -23.68 8.14 9.21
CA LEU A 121 -22.67 8.72 8.33
C LEU A 121 -22.49 7.79 7.12
N VAL A 122 -22.73 8.30 5.92
CA VAL A 122 -22.42 7.57 4.68
C VAL A 122 -21.08 8.05 4.15
N VAL A 123 -20.18 7.09 3.90
CA VAL A 123 -18.91 7.32 3.22
C VAL A 123 -18.96 6.57 1.90
N ALA A 124 -18.58 7.21 0.81
CA ALA A 124 -18.53 6.56 -0.49
C ALA A 124 -17.15 6.78 -1.13
N SER A 125 -16.63 5.76 -1.79
CA SER A 125 -15.49 5.89 -2.70
C SER A 125 -15.96 5.83 -4.15
N ALA A 126 -15.16 6.44 -5.02
CA ALA A 126 -15.37 6.44 -6.45
C ALA A 126 -14.03 6.66 -7.15
N ASN A 127 -13.71 5.82 -8.11
CA ASN A 127 -12.58 6.04 -8.99
C ASN A 127 -12.94 7.06 -10.11
N PRO A 128 -12.20 8.18 -10.26
CA PRO A 128 -12.49 9.19 -11.28
C PRO A 128 -12.36 8.71 -12.73
N GLU A 129 -11.52 7.72 -13.02
CA GLU A 129 -11.29 7.26 -14.40
C GLU A 129 -12.46 6.43 -14.95
N ASP A 130 -13.25 5.82 -14.06
CA ASP A 130 -14.36 4.94 -14.44
C ASP A 130 -15.58 5.69 -14.99
N TYR A 131 -15.64 7.03 -14.87
CA TYR A 131 -16.74 7.86 -15.40
C TYR A 131 -16.99 7.71 -16.90
N THR A 132 -16.03 7.18 -17.65
CA THR A 132 -16.11 7.03 -19.11
C THR A 132 -16.75 5.71 -19.56
N ASN A 133 -16.69 4.65 -18.75
CA ASN A 133 -17.08 3.30 -19.16
C ASN A 133 -18.01 2.56 -18.16
N ARG A 134 -18.11 3.01 -16.90
CA ARG A 134 -19.04 2.49 -15.87
C ARG A 134 -19.66 3.62 -15.04
N GLY A 135 -20.83 3.37 -14.46
CA GLY A 135 -21.86 4.38 -14.15
C GLY A 135 -21.37 5.67 -13.47
N ARG A 136 -21.71 6.83 -14.04
CA ARG A 136 -21.51 8.11 -13.35
C ARG A 136 -22.41 8.21 -12.13
N ILE A 137 -21.90 8.76 -11.03
CA ILE A 137 -22.73 9.14 -9.89
C ILE A 137 -23.76 10.18 -10.35
N ILE A 138 -25.05 9.87 -10.22
CA ILE A 138 -26.11 10.80 -10.64
C ILE A 138 -25.97 12.13 -9.88
N THR A 139 -26.08 13.25 -10.59
CA THR A 139 -25.93 14.60 -10.00
C THR A 139 -26.78 14.79 -8.73
N PRO A 140 -28.06 14.37 -8.69
CA PRO A 140 -28.87 14.53 -7.49
C PRO A 140 -28.32 13.83 -6.25
N LEU A 141 -27.68 12.65 -6.41
CA LEU A 141 -27.05 11.93 -5.30
C LEU A 141 -25.72 12.58 -4.92
N LYS A 142 -24.93 12.98 -5.92
CA LYS A 142 -23.66 13.69 -5.69
C LYS A 142 -23.86 14.94 -4.82
N ASP A 143 -24.91 15.71 -5.10
CA ASP A 143 -25.21 16.95 -4.38
C ASP A 143 -25.62 16.74 -2.91
N ARG A 144 -25.86 15.48 -2.47
CA ARG A 144 -26.17 15.15 -1.06
C ARG A 144 -24.96 14.78 -0.22
N PHE A 145 -23.80 14.58 -0.83
CA PHE A 145 -22.58 14.40 -0.06
C PHE A 145 -22.09 15.76 0.46
N GLY A 146 -21.98 15.89 1.78
CA GLY A 146 -21.54 17.13 2.42
C GLY A 146 -20.06 17.48 2.20
N ALA A 147 -19.25 16.52 1.74
CA ALA A 147 -17.85 16.72 1.41
C ALA A 147 -17.41 15.79 0.27
N GLU A 148 -16.59 16.32 -0.64
CA GLU A 148 -15.85 15.54 -1.64
C GLU A 148 -14.36 15.62 -1.26
N ILE A 149 -13.78 14.47 -0.91
CA ILE A 149 -12.35 14.37 -0.57
C ILE A 149 -11.64 13.68 -1.71
N ARG A 150 -10.64 14.36 -2.30
CA ARG A 150 -9.74 13.76 -3.27
C ARG A 150 -8.51 13.24 -2.55
N THR A 151 -8.36 11.92 -2.54
CA THR A 151 -7.17 11.26 -1.99
C THR A 151 -6.05 11.24 -3.01
N HIS A 152 -4.82 11.18 -2.52
CA HIS A 152 -3.62 10.99 -3.33
C HIS A 152 -2.63 10.11 -2.57
N TYR A 153 -1.69 9.49 -3.27
CA TYR A 153 -0.59 8.79 -2.63
C TYR A 153 0.37 9.77 -1.93
N PRO A 154 1.21 9.30 -1.00
CA PRO A 154 2.17 10.17 -0.31
C PRO A 154 3.02 10.99 -1.31
N LEU A 155 3.11 12.29 -1.04
CA LEU A 155 3.89 13.23 -1.85
C LEU A 155 5.30 13.45 -1.29
N ASP A 156 5.48 13.12 -0.01
CA ASP A 156 6.74 13.28 0.71
C ASP A 156 7.38 11.91 0.92
N LEU A 157 8.71 11.86 0.79
CA LEU A 157 9.49 10.64 0.95
C LEU A 157 9.31 10.01 2.34
N GLN A 158 9.30 10.84 3.39
CA GLN A 158 9.16 10.39 4.77
C GLN A 158 7.78 9.75 5.02
N LEU A 159 6.71 10.32 4.44
CA LEU A 159 5.38 9.73 4.52
C LEU A 159 5.29 8.38 3.79
N GLU A 160 5.98 8.23 2.65
CA GLU A 160 6.05 6.93 1.96
C GLU A 160 6.81 5.90 2.80
N ILE A 161 7.92 6.29 3.44
CA ILE A 161 8.67 5.42 4.36
C ILE A 161 7.82 5.01 5.57
N GLU A 162 7.09 5.94 6.18
CA GLU A 162 6.19 5.67 7.30
C GLU A 162 5.07 4.71 6.90
N LEU A 163 4.48 4.91 5.70
CA LEU A 163 3.49 4.00 5.15
C LEU A 163 4.05 2.59 4.97
N ILE A 164 5.26 2.46 4.40
CA ILE A 164 5.90 1.17 4.19
C ILE A 164 6.12 0.46 5.52
N LYS A 165 6.68 1.17 6.52
CA LYS A 165 6.93 0.63 7.86
C LYS A 165 5.64 0.19 8.57
N GLN A 166 4.53 0.90 8.33
CA GLN A 166 3.25 0.60 8.94
C GLN A 166 2.59 -0.63 8.31
N GLU A 167 2.64 -0.76 6.98
CA GLU A 167 1.80 -1.71 6.24
C GLU A 167 2.53 -2.99 5.80
N ALA A 168 3.87 -2.97 5.66
CA ALA A 168 4.62 -4.12 5.17
C ALA A 168 4.81 -5.21 6.24
N ALA A 169 4.58 -6.48 5.87
CA ALA A 169 4.86 -7.63 6.71
C ALA A 169 6.35 -8.01 6.64
N ILE A 170 7.16 -7.41 7.51
CA ILE A 170 8.62 -7.58 7.51
C ILE A 170 9.05 -8.74 8.42
N GLN A 171 10.00 -9.57 7.95
CA GLN A 171 10.61 -10.70 8.70
C GLN A 171 12.14 -10.60 8.79
N ALA A 172 12.75 -9.62 8.12
CA ALA A 172 14.18 -9.35 8.12
C ALA A 172 14.48 -7.92 8.57
N VAL A 173 15.74 -7.63 8.91
CA VAL A 173 16.17 -6.24 9.13
C VAL A 173 16.21 -5.54 7.79
N ILE A 174 15.47 -4.44 7.67
CA ILE A 174 15.47 -3.58 6.50
C ILE A 174 16.17 -2.28 6.89
N PRO A 175 17.40 -2.04 6.40
CA PRO A 175 18.13 -0.82 6.68
C PRO A 175 17.36 0.43 6.22
N GLN A 176 17.58 1.56 6.90
CA GLN A 176 16.92 2.82 6.56
C GLN A 176 17.28 3.27 5.14
N HIS A 177 18.54 3.10 4.69
CA HIS A 177 18.90 3.43 3.30
C HIS A 177 18.11 2.61 2.27
N MET A 178 17.74 1.36 2.57
CA MET A 178 16.93 0.54 1.67
C MET A 178 15.48 1.03 1.61
N LEU A 179 14.91 1.48 2.73
CA LEU A 179 13.59 2.11 2.74
C LEU A 179 13.58 3.41 1.95
N ASP A 180 14.62 4.23 2.07
CA ASP A 180 14.82 5.44 1.27
C ASP A 180 14.86 5.12 -0.24
N VAL A 181 15.60 4.07 -0.63
CA VAL A 181 15.68 3.61 -2.03
C VAL A 181 14.30 3.19 -2.54
N VAL A 182 13.58 2.34 -1.81
CA VAL A 182 12.25 1.85 -2.24
C VAL A 182 11.23 2.98 -2.32
N ALA A 183 11.25 3.91 -1.36
CA ALA A 183 10.35 5.06 -1.38
C ALA A 183 10.63 6.00 -2.57
N ARG A 184 11.91 6.28 -2.88
CA ARG A 184 12.28 7.04 -4.08
C ARG A 184 11.94 6.29 -5.37
N PHE A 185 12.18 4.99 -5.40
CA PHE A 185 11.84 4.15 -6.54
C PHE A 185 10.35 4.24 -6.85
N THR A 186 9.50 4.12 -5.82
CA THR A 186 8.06 4.24 -5.95
C THR A 186 7.63 5.61 -6.49
N GLY A 187 8.26 6.69 -6.01
CA GLY A 187 8.05 8.04 -6.56
C GLY A 187 8.42 8.13 -8.04
N LEU A 188 9.59 7.61 -8.42
CA LEU A 188 10.04 7.60 -9.82
C LEU A 188 9.13 6.78 -10.74
N VAL A 189 8.58 5.65 -10.27
CA VAL A 189 7.61 4.86 -11.05
C VAL A 189 6.30 5.66 -11.22
N ARG A 190 5.80 6.32 -10.18
CA ARG A 190 4.61 7.19 -10.26
C ARG A 190 4.79 8.34 -11.25
N GLU A 191 5.97 8.95 -11.27
CA GLU A 191 6.28 10.10 -12.14
C GLU A 191 6.65 9.70 -13.58
N SER A 192 6.86 8.41 -13.85
CA SER A 192 7.37 7.93 -15.13
C SER A 192 6.34 8.08 -16.25
N SER A 193 6.75 8.69 -17.37
CA SER A 193 5.94 8.78 -18.59
C SER A 193 5.74 7.44 -19.30
N TYR A 194 6.40 6.37 -18.83
CA TYR A 194 6.26 5.02 -19.36
C TYR A 194 5.13 4.22 -18.67
N VAL A 195 4.61 4.73 -17.56
CA VAL A 195 3.56 4.12 -16.75
C VAL A 195 2.22 4.76 -17.10
N ASP A 196 1.16 3.95 -17.16
CA ASP A 196 -0.20 4.45 -17.36
C ASP A 196 -0.65 5.27 -16.14
N GLN A 197 -0.67 6.58 -16.32
CA GLN A 197 -1.01 7.54 -15.28
C GLN A 197 -2.49 7.45 -14.86
N ARG A 198 -3.37 6.85 -15.67
CA ARG A 198 -4.78 6.66 -15.31
C ARG A 198 -4.94 5.55 -14.29
N SER A 199 -4.22 4.44 -14.49
CA SER A 199 -4.17 3.33 -13.54
C SER A 199 -3.39 3.71 -12.27
N GLY A 200 -2.33 4.51 -12.42
CA GLY A 200 -1.48 4.98 -11.33
C GLY A 200 -0.69 3.84 -10.66
N VAL A 201 0.09 4.19 -9.63
CA VAL A 201 0.90 3.21 -8.88
C VAL A 201 0.55 3.26 -7.42
N SER A 202 -0.05 2.17 -6.94
CA SER A 202 -0.52 2.07 -5.57
C SER A 202 0.60 1.88 -4.56
N ALA A 203 0.28 2.15 -3.28
CA ALA A 203 1.13 1.79 -2.14
C ALA A 203 1.48 0.29 -2.08
N ARG A 204 0.70 -0.59 -2.74
CA ARG A 204 1.02 -2.02 -2.81
C ARG A 204 2.32 -2.30 -3.57
N PHE A 205 2.78 -1.37 -4.43
CA PHE A 205 4.06 -1.49 -5.10
C PHE A 205 5.21 -1.42 -4.10
N SER A 206 5.25 -0.36 -3.27
CA SER A 206 6.29 -0.17 -2.26
C SER A 206 6.23 -1.23 -1.16
N ILE A 207 5.02 -1.57 -0.70
CA ILE A 207 4.81 -2.65 0.29
C ILE A 207 5.35 -3.99 -0.24
N ALA A 208 4.93 -4.40 -1.45
CA ALA A 208 5.40 -5.67 -2.02
C ALA A 208 6.91 -5.69 -2.24
N CYS A 209 7.51 -4.57 -2.68
CA CYS A 209 8.96 -4.46 -2.83
C CYS A 209 9.69 -4.75 -1.51
N VAL A 210 9.25 -4.15 -0.41
CA VAL A 210 9.84 -4.33 0.91
C VAL A 210 9.61 -5.75 1.47
N GLU A 211 8.44 -6.33 1.25
CA GLU A 211 8.13 -7.72 1.64
C GLU A 211 9.00 -8.73 0.89
N GLU A 212 9.16 -8.55 -0.43
CA GLU A 212 9.99 -9.41 -1.27
C GLU A 212 11.49 -9.26 -0.91
N LEU A 213 11.97 -8.03 -0.65
CA LEU A 213 13.32 -7.80 -0.13
C LEU A 213 13.53 -8.52 1.22
N SER A 214 12.55 -8.43 2.12
CA SER A 214 12.57 -9.17 3.38
C SER A 214 12.64 -10.68 3.16
N GLY A 215 11.90 -11.21 2.17
CA GLY A 215 11.95 -12.62 1.78
C GLY A 215 13.31 -13.03 1.22
N ALA A 216 13.91 -12.21 0.35
CA ALA A 216 15.22 -12.44 -0.23
C ALA A 216 16.32 -12.52 0.84
N ALA A 217 16.33 -11.56 1.78
CA ALA A 217 17.26 -11.55 2.90
C ALA A 217 17.09 -12.77 3.82
N LEU A 218 15.84 -13.15 4.11
CA LEU A 218 15.54 -14.34 4.91
C LEU A 218 16.02 -15.63 4.22
N ARG A 219 15.79 -15.75 2.90
CA ARG A 219 16.28 -16.88 2.11
C ARG A 219 17.81 -16.97 2.15
N ARG A 220 18.51 -15.86 1.91
CA ARG A 220 19.98 -15.83 1.97
C ARG A 220 20.48 -16.28 3.33
N ALA A 221 19.94 -15.71 4.41
CA ALA A 221 20.37 -16.05 5.77
C ALA A 221 20.12 -17.53 6.09
N ALA A 222 18.97 -18.08 5.68
CA ALA A 222 18.65 -19.49 5.89
C ALA A 222 19.60 -20.45 5.14
N ILE A 223 20.09 -20.06 3.95
CA ILE A 223 21.04 -20.85 3.17
C ILE A 223 22.44 -20.80 3.80
N ASN A 224 22.88 -19.62 4.25
CA ASN A 224 24.21 -19.41 4.81
C ASN A 224 24.33 -19.76 6.30
N GLY A 225 23.19 -19.88 7.00
CA GLY A 225 23.17 -20.02 8.45
C GLY A 225 23.46 -18.70 9.20
N ASP A 226 23.20 -17.56 8.57
CA ASP A 226 23.39 -16.24 9.19
C ASP A 226 22.34 -16.03 10.30
N GLY A 227 22.77 -15.51 11.46
CA GLY A 227 21.91 -15.37 12.64
C GLY A 227 20.85 -14.26 12.54
N GLU A 228 21.10 -13.25 11.71
CA GLU A 228 20.19 -12.13 11.48
C GLU A 228 20.07 -11.86 9.96
N PRO A 229 18.89 -12.02 9.35
CA PRO A 229 18.68 -11.67 7.96
C PRO A 229 18.65 -10.15 7.79
N VAL A 230 19.54 -9.61 6.95
CA VAL A 230 19.61 -8.18 6.63
C VAL A 230 19.51 -7.99 5.12
N VAL A 231 18.59 -7.11 4.69
CA VAL A 231 18.42 -6.71 3.29
C VAL A 231 19.63 -5.93 2.82
N ARG A 232 20.07 -6.17 1.58
CA ARG A 232 21.17 -5.47 0.90
C ARG A 232 20.70 -4.91 -0.45
N ILE A 233 21.47 -3.99 -1.02
CA ILE A 233 21.09 -3.37 -2.29
C ILE A 233 21.04 -4.36 -3.46
N GLY A 234 21.87 -5.41 -3.46
CA GLY A 234 21.81 -6.47 -4.47
C GLY A 234 20.47 -7.22 -4.50
N ASP A 235 19.76 -7.31 -3.36
CA ASP A 235 18.45 -7.96 -3.29
C ASP A 235 17.40 -7.25 -4.16
N LEU A 236 17.57 -5.93 -4.37
CA LEU A 236 16.63 -5.15 -5.16
C LEU A 236 16.62 -5.57 -6.63
N GLU A 237 17.76 -5.99 -7.16
CA GLU A 237 17.88 -6.42 -8.57
C GLU A 237 17.02 -7.65 -8.86
N ASP A 238 16.98 -8.60 -7.92
CA ASP A 238 16.16 -9.82 -8.04
C ASP A 238 14.67 -9.52 -7.90
N VAL A 239 14.32 -8.63 -6.95
CA VAL A 239 12.93 -8.30 -6.62
C VAL A 239 12.25 -7.46 -7.69
N VAL A 240 12.98 -6.62 -8.44
CA VAL A 240 12.39 -5.73 -9.46
C VAL A 240 11.51 -6.48 -10.46
N SER A 241 11.90 -7.70 -10.86
CA SER A 241 11.14 -8.51 -11.82
C SER A 241 9.75 -8.91 -11.31
N SER A 242 9.60 -9.16 -10.00
CA SER A 242 8.32 -9.56 -9.39
C SER A 242 7.33 -8.40 -9.30
N LEU A 243 7.83 -7.17 -9.34
CA LEU A 243 7.04 -5.95 -9.23
C LEU A 243 6.33 -5.55 -10.54
N ARG A 244 6.70 -6.16 -11.68
CA ARG A 244 6.08 -5.85 -12.98
C ARG A 244 4.55 -5.87 -12.92
N GLY A 245 3.97 -6.91 -12.31
CA GLY A 245 2.51 -7.07 -12.22
C GLY A 245 1.81 -6.09 -11.27
N LYS A 246 2.54 -5.14 -10.67
CA LYS A 246 2.01 -4.08 -9.80
C LYS A 246 1.92 -2.72 -10.49
N VAL A 247 2.35 -2.65 -11.76
CA VAL A 247 2.43 -1.41 -12.54
C VAL A 247 1.81 -1.67 -13.91
N GLU A 248 0.86 -0.83 -14.31
CA GLU A 248 0.33 -0.80 -15.66
C GLU A 248 1.19 0.13 -16.52
N PHE A 249 1.68 -0.35 -17.65
CA PHE A 249 2.55 0.40 -18.55
C PHE A 249 1.80 0.92 -19.76
N GLU A 250 2.30 1.99 -20.35
CA GLU A 250 1.85 2.46 -21.65
C GLU A 250 2.02 1.35 -22.70
N VAL A 251 1.04 1.18 -23.59
CA VAL A 251 1.04 0.13 -24.63
C VAL A 251 2.31 0.16 -25.50
N SER A 252 2.90 1.36 -25.65
CA SER A 252 4.16 1.55 -26.39
C SER A 252 5.39 0.90 -25.76
N GLN A 253 5.31 0.46 -24.50
CA GLN A 253 6.43 -0.09 -23.71
C GLN A 253 6.34 -1.60 -23.49
N GLU A 254 5.41 -2.28 -24.18
CA GLU A 254 5.24 -3.72 -24.10
C GLU A 254 6.56 -4.45 -24.46
N GLY A 255 7.05 -5.29 -23.55
CA GLY A 255 8.31 -6.03 -23.68
C GLY A 255 9.52 -5.35 -23.03
N SER A 256 9.41 -4.11 -22.57
CA SER A 256 10.51 -3.34 -21.93
C SER A 256 10.24 -3.01 -20.45
N GLU A 257 9.17 -3.55 -19.87
CA GLU A 257 8.68 -3.14 -18.55
C GLU A 257 9.70 -3.39 -17.43
N VAL A 258 10.33 -4.56 -17.44
CA VAL A 258 11.34 -4.93 -16.43
C VAL A 258 12.58 -4.04 -16.58
N GLU A 259 13.01 -3.75 -17.80
CA GLU A 259 14.17 -2.89 -18.05
C GLU A 259 13.92 -1.46 -17.55
N ILE A 260 12.70 -0.94 -17.75
CA ILE A 260 12.28 0.37 -17.25
C ILE A 260 12.29 0.37 -15.72
N LEU A 261 11.71 -0.64 -15.06
CA LEU A 261 11.74 -0.73 -13.60
C LEU A 261 13.17 -0.83 -13.06
N THR A 262 14.05 -1.61 -13.70
CA THR A 262 15.46 -1.72 -13.32
C THR A 262 16.18 -0.37 -13.47
N LEU A 263 15.92 0.38 -14.54
CA LEU A 263 16.47 1.71 -14.73
C LEU A 263 16.02 2.67 -13.62
N LEU A 264 14.72 2.68 -13.31
CA LEU A 264 14.14 3.53 -12.28
C LEU A 264 14.65 3.15 -10.88
N ALA A 265 14.82 1.86 -10.60
CA ALA A 265 15.43 1.37 -9.36
C ALA A 265 16.89 1.86 -9.25
N ARG A 266 17.70 1.75 -10.30
CA ARG A 266 19.08 2.27 -10.34
C ARG A 266 19.13 3.79 -10.12
N GLN A 267 18.18 4.54 -10.70
CA GLN A 267 18.08 5.98 -10.46
C GLN A 267 17.73 6.30 -9.00
N ALA A 268 16.81 5.55 -8.39
CA ALA A 268 16.46 5.69 -6.99
C ALA A 268 17.64 5.35 -6.05
N THR A 269 18.38 4.30 -6.35
CA THR A 269 19.62 3.92 -5.65
C THR A 269 20.64 5.06 -5.72
N ALA A 270 20.91 5.59 -6.91
CA ALA A 270 21.85 6.69 -7.09
C ALA A 270 21.39 7.98 -6.38
N ALA A 271 20.09 8.26 -6.36
CA ALA A 271 19.53 9.41 -5.65
C ALA A 271 19.68 9.27 -4.12
N SER A 272 19.38 8.10 -3.57
CA SER A 272 19.56 7.81 -2.14
C SER A 272 21.04 7.85 -1.75
N TRP A 273 21.90 7.27 -2.58
CA TRP A 273 23.35 7.29 -2.34
C TRP A 273 23.90 8.71 -2.29
N ARG A 274 23.50 9.58 -3.24
CA ARG A 274 23.94 10.99 -3.21
C ARG A 274 23.44 11.73 -1.98
N ALA A 275 22.20 11.46 -1.57
CA ALA A 275 21.60 12.10 -0.40
C ALA A 275 22.28 11.69 0.91
N LEU A 276 22.61 10.40 1.07
CA LEU A 276 23.15 9.84 2.31
C LEU A 276 24.69 9.91 2.35
N LEU A 277 25.36 9.60 1.24
CA LEU A 277 26.81 9.39 1.17
C LEU A 277 27.57 10.48 0.39
N GLY A 278 26.88 11.45 -0.20
CA GLY A 278 27.50 12.56 -0.94
C GLY A 278 28.17 13.64 -0.07
N GLY A 279 28.04 13.55 1.25
CA GLY A 279 28.57 14.51 2.21
C GLY A 279 30.07 14.34 2.52
N GLN A 280 30.63 15.26 3.31
CA GLN A 280 32.05 15.18 3.73
C GLN A 280 32.31 14.09 4.80
N SER A 281 31.31 13.71 5.59
CA SER A 281 31.44 12.74 6.68
C SER A 281 31.86 11.35 6.21
N THR A 282 31.39 10.94 5.04
CA THR A 282 31.61 9.61 4.45
C THR A 282 32.77 9.60 3.44
N ARG A 283 33.33 10.77 3.13
CA ARG A 283 34.36 10.94 2.09
C ARG A 283 35.59 10.09 2.33
N VAL A 284 36.06 9.98 3.57
CA VAL A 284 37.24 9.18 3.92
C VAL A 284 37.02 7.72 3.53
N PHE A 285 35.88 7.15 3.94
CA PHE A 285 35.52 5.78 3.59
C PHE A 285 35.43 5.59 2.07
N LEU A 286 34.72 6.46 1.36
CA LEU A 286 34.55 6.35 -0.09
C LEU A 286 35.88 6.48 -0.86
N THR A 287 36.79 7.35 -0.42
CA THR A 287 38.14 7.45 -0.99
C THR A 287 38.93 6.17 -0.75
N ASN A 288 38.95 5.66 0.48
CA ASN A 288 39.64 4.42 0.81
C ASN A 288 39.09 3.23 0.02
N LEU A 289 37.77 3.18 -0.21
CA LEU A 289 37.13 2.12 -0.98
C LEU A 289 37.53 2.19 -2.46
N VAL A 290 37.59 3.39 -3.07
CA VAL A 290 38.09 3.56 -4.44
C VAL A 290 39.57 3.19 -4.53
N ASP A 291 40.42 3.67 -3.61
CA ASP A 291 41.85 3.36 -3.58
C ASP A 291 42.10 1.85 -3.42
N TRP A 292 41.22 1.16 -2.68
CA TRP A 292 41.22 -0.29 -2.53
C TRP A 292 40.95 -1.01 -3.86
N PHE A 293 39.99 -0.52 -4.67
CA PHE A 293 39.76 -1.05 -6.01
C PHE A 293 40.92 -0.72 -6.98
N ASP A 294 41.44 0.51 -6.93
CA ASP A 294 42.57 0.97 -7.76
C ASP A 294 43.86 0.16 -7.51
N ALA A 295 44.00 -0.44 -6.32
CA ALA A 295 45.07 -1.39 -6.01
C ALA A 295 44.91 -2.77 -6.68
N GLY A 296 43.86 -2.98 -7.48
CA GLY A 296 43.60 -4.21 -8.24
C GLY A 296 42.73 -5.22 -7.50
N ASN A 297 42.13 -4.86 -6.36
CA ASN A 297 41.20 -5.73 -5.67
C ASN A 297 39.82 -5.71 -6.36
N THR A 298 39.05 -6.78 -6.15
CA THR A 298 37.67 -6.90 -6.65
C THR A 298 36.74 -7.35 -5.53
N LEU A 299 35.48 -6.90 -5.59
CA LEU A 299 34.43 -7.32 -4.67
C LEU A 299 33.36 -8.05 -5.47
N ALA A 300 33.10 -9.32 -5.15
CA ALA A 300 31.97 -10.05 -5.69
C ALA A 300 30.79 -9.98 -4.71
N THR A 301 29.57 -9.87 -5.22
CA THR A 301 28.32 -9.97 -4.46
C THR A 301 27.28 -10.75 -5.26
N SER A 302 26.39 -11.45 -4.55
CA SER A 302 25.25 -12.17 -5.15
C SER A 302 24.11 -12.33 -4.15
N ASP A 303 22.95 -12.75 -4.64
CA ASP A 303 21.75 -13.04 -3.84
C ASP A 303 22.03 -14.05 -2.71
N LEU A 304 22.96 -14.98 -2.94
CA LEU A 304 23.34 -16.04 -2.01
C LEU A 304 24.56 -15.73 -1.14
N MET A 305 25.39 -14.75 -1.48
CA MET A 305 26.66 -14.53 -0.77
C MET A 305 26.43 -14.01 0.66
N SER A 306 27.06 -14.61 1.67
CA SER A 306 26.87 -14.20 3.08
C SER A 306 27.44 -12.81 3.37
N SER A 307 26.93 -12.17 4.42
CA SER A 307 27.46 -10.87 4.89
C SER A 307 28.91 -11.00 5.36
N SER A 308 29.26 -12.10 6.03
CA SER A 308 30.64 -12.36 6.48
C SER A 308 31.64 -12.41 5.31
N SER A 309 31.27 -13.03 4.19
CA SER A 309 32.12 -13.11 3.00
C SER A 309 32.41 -11.73 2.38
N ILE A 310 31.44 -10.81 2.40
CA ILE A 310 31.65 -9.43 1.95
C ILE A 310 32.63 -8.70 2.87
N LEU A 311 32.47 -8.86 4.19
CA LEU A 311 33.33 -8.21 5.18
C LEU A 311 34.76 -8.77 5.15
N GLU A 312 34.92 -10.09 4.98
CA GLU A 312 36.23 -10.74 4.84
C GLU A 312 36.96 -10.28 3.58
N ALA A 313 36.24 -10.10 2.47
CA ALA A 313 36.82 -9.65 1.21
C ALA A 313 37.43 -8.23 1.33
N ILE A 314 36.73 -7.31 1.98
CA ILE A 314 37.17 -5.92 2.13
C ILE A 314 38.19 -5.77 3.26
N GLY A 315 38.02 -6.53 4.34
CA GLY A 315 38.81 -6.40 5.56
C GLY A 315 38.56 -5.07 6.30
N PRO A 316 39.39 -4.76 7.31
CA PRO A 316 39.26 -3.53 8.07
C PRO A 316 39.49 -2.29 7.20
N MET A 317 38.51 -1.37 7.18
CA MET A 317 38.59 -0.13 6.42
C MET A 317 38.27 1.08 7.31
N GLU A 318 39.09 2.12 7.21
CA GLU A 318 38.84 3.38 7.93
C GLU A 318 37.61 4.09 7.36
N GLY A 319 36.74 4.58 8.26
CA GLY A 319 35.55 5.36 7.89
C GLY A 319 34.22 4.59 7.91
N VAL A 320 34.21 3.31 8.29
CA VAL A 320 32.98 2.51 8.45
C VAL A 320 32.02 3.12 9.49
N GLY A 321 32.51 3.63 10.62
CA GLY A 321 31.66 4.28 11.63
C GLY A 321 30.88 5.49 11.08
N PRO A 322 31.54 6.45 10.41
CA PRO A 322 30.86 7.54 9.69
C PRO A 322 29.90 7.08 8.59
N LEU A 323 30.21 6.01 7.86
CA LEU A 323 29.30 5.38 6.89
C LEU A 323 27.99 4.96 7.59
N LEU A 324 28.10 4.14 8.64
CA LEU A 324 26.95 3.68 9.43
C LEU A 324 26.17 4.83 10.05
N THR A 325 26.85 5.86 10.54
CA THR A 325 26.18 7.04 11.11
C THR A 325 25.39 7.81 10.05
N ALA A 326 25.87 7.85 8.81
CA ALA A 326 25.20 8.57 7.73
C ALA A 326 23.98 7.82 7.18
N THR A 327 24.01 6.48 7.15
CA THR A 327 22.93 5.66 6.61
C THR A 327 21.97 5.16 7.69
N GLU A 328 22.47 4.81 8.86
CA GLU A 328 21.78 3.98 9.87
C GLU A 328 21.89 4.54 11.30
N ALA A 329 21.84 5.86 11.46
CA ALA A 329 22.07 6.57 12.73
C ALA A 329 21.26 6.06 13.95
N GLN A 330 20.12 5.39 13.71
CA GLN A 330 19.20 4.93 14.76
C GLN A 330 19.15 3.40 14.90
N MET A 331 20.01 2.66 14.19
CA MET A 331 20.03 1.20 14.21
C MET A 331 21.23 0.66 14.98
N ALA A 332 21.06 -0.51 15.61
CA ALA A 332 22.15 -1.21 16.26
C ALA A 332 23.09 -1.82 15.21
N GLU A 333 24.39 -1.73 15.44
CA GLU A 333 25.39 -2.30 14.54
C GLU A 333 25.36 -3.84 14.57
N SER A 334 25.32 -4.45 13.39
CA SER A 334 25.48 -5.89 13.18
C SER A 334 26.28 -6.14 11.90
N GLU A 335 26.92 -7.31 11.78
CA GLU A 335 27.71 -7.66 10.59
C GLU A 335 26.90 -7.53 9.29
N GLY A 336 25.63 -7.95 9.32
CA GLY A 336 24.74 -7.81 8.18
C GLY A 336 24.44 -6.36 7.81
N LEU A 337 24.28 -5.48 8.81
CA LEU A 337 24.07 -4.05 8.57
C LEU A 337 25.31 -3.40 7.94
N VAL A 338 26.51 -3.72 8.45
CA VAL A 338 27.77 -3.22 7.89
C VAL A 338 27.94 -3.68 6.44
N ALA A 339 27.72 -4.96 6.16
CA ALA A 339 27.79 -5.50 4.81
C ALA A 339 26.81 -4.81 3.85
N SER A 340 25.56 -4.57 4.29
CA SER A 340 24.57 -3.83 3.49
C SER A 340 25.01 -2.42 3.15
N CYS A 341 25.54 -1.66 4.13
CA CYS A 341 25.98 -0.28 3.91
C CYS A 341 27.19 -0.21 2.98
N ILE A 342 28.12 -1.16 3.10
CA ILE A 342 29.28 -1.29 2.21
C ILE A 342 28.85 -1.61 0.79
N GLU A 343 27.93 -2.56 0.61
CA GLU A 343 27.42 -2.94 -0.70
C GLU A 343 26.68 -1.77 -1.35
N PHE A 344 25.87 -1.03 -0.58
CA PHE A 344 25.23 0.20 -1.02
C PHE A 344 26.24 1.28 -1.43
N ALA A 345 27.31 1.47 -0.66
CA ALA A 345 28.37 2.41 -0.99
C ALA A 345 29.06 2.03 -2.32
N THR A 346 29.35 0.74 -2.51
CA THR A 346 29.98 0.18 -3.71
C THR A 346 29.09 0.33 -4.93
N GLU A 347 27.81 -0.06 -4.83
CA GLU A 347 26.83 0.07 -5.92
C GLU A 347 26.70 1.54 -6.36
N GLY A 348 26.68 2.48 -5.41
CA GLY A 348 26.62 3.91 -5.76
C GLY A 348 27.91 4.47 -6.37
N LEU A 349 29.09 3.96 -6.01
CA LEU A 349 30.34 4.30 -6.72
C LEU A 349 30.26 3.87 -8.19
N TRP A 350 29.72 2.69 -8.46
CA TRP A 350 29.48 2.24 -9.83
C TRP A 350 28.45 3.12 -10.55
N LEU A 351 27.29 3.39 -9.94
CA LEU A 351 26.25 4.25 -10.51
C LEU A 351 26.73 5.70 -10.75
N THR A 352 27.76 6.14 -10.04
CA THR A 352 28.42 7.44 -10.22
C THR A 352 29.69 7.38 -11.08
N ARG A 353 29.97 6.23 -11.72
CA ARG A 353 31.07 5.98 -12.65
C ARG A 353 32.45 6.20 -12.02
N ARG A 354 32.61 5.79 -10.77
CA ARG A 354 33.89 5.81 -10.05
C ARG A 354 34.60 4.46 -10.07
N ILE A 355 33.84 3.38 -10.29
CA ILE A 355 34.30 2.00 -10.41
C ILE A 355 33.46 1.30 -11.48
N ASP A 356 33.90 0.14 -11.94
CA ASP A 356 33.18 -0.69 -12.90
C ASP A 356 32.46 -1.84 -12.19
N LYS A 357 31.39 -2.34 -12.82
CA LYS A 357 30.60 -3.50 -12.40
C LYS A 357 30.43 -4.40 -13.61
N ASP A 358 30.85 -5.65 -13.48
CA ASP A 358 30.53 -6.73 -14.41
C ASP A 358 29.52 -7.69 -13.77
N GLN A 359 28.63 -8.26 -14.58
CA GLN A 359 27.56 -9.12 -14.09
C GLN A 359 27.51 -10.40 -14.90
N GLN A 360 27.77 -11.53 -14.23
CA GLN A 360 27.82 -12.84 -14.84
C GLN A 360 27.15 -13.87 -13.93
N ASP A 361 26.24 -14.67 -14.49
CA ASP A 361 25.57 -15.79 -13.81
C ASP A 361 24.99 -15.45 -12.42
N GLY A 362 24.37 -14.26 -12.27
CA GLY A 362 23.77 -13.79 -11.01
C GLY A 362 24.77 -13.26 -9.98
N THR A 363 26.05 -13.16 -10.33
CA THR A 363 27.08 -12.54 -9.51
C THR A 363 27.48 -11.19 -10.09
N SER A 364 27.48 -10.16 -9.25
CA SER A 364 28.02 -8.84 -9.57
C SER A 364 29.46 -8.75 -9.07
N THR A 365 30.40 -8.37 -9.93
CA THR A 365 31.80 -8.15 -9.58
C THR A 365 32.17 -6.69 -9.80
N TYR A 366 32.59 -6.02 -8.75
CA TYR A 366 33.05 -4.64 -8.76
C TYR A 366 34.58 -4.58 -8.81
N GLY A 367 35.12 -3.62 -9.57
CA GLY A 367 36.56 -3.42 -9.74
C GLY A 367 36.92 -2.02 -10.18
N SER A 368 38.22 -1.71 -10.24
CA SER A 368 38.71 -0.44 -10.75
C SER A 368 38.28 -0.22 -12.20
N SER A 369 37.94 1.03 -12.55
CA SER A 369 37.74 1.45 -13.93
C SER A 369 39.07 1.56 -14.66
N VAL A 370 39.71 0.43 -14.98
CA VAL A 370 40.95 0.43 -15.77
C VAL A 370 40.58 0.65 -17.23
N THR A 371 40.88 1.82 -17.78
CA THR A 371 41.04 1.98 -19.24
C THR A 371 42.15 1.03 -19.69
N GLU A 372 41.79 -0.11 -20.29
CA GLU A 372 42.71 -0.82 -21.16
C GLU A 372 43.17 0.17 -22.24
N VAL A 373 44.39 0.68 -22.12
CA VAL A 373 45.11 1.18 -23.30
C VAL A 373 45.50 -0.08 -24.06
N PRO A 374 44.99 -0.34 -25.28
CA PRO A 374 45.41 -1.48 -26.05
C PRO A 374 46.93 -1.39 -26.25
N GLY A 375 47.66 -2.36 -25.71
CA GLY A 375 49.12 -2.40 -25.82
C GLY A 375 49.55 -2.65 -27.27
N ASN A 376 50.31 -1.68 -27.80
CA ASN A 376 51.19 -1.68 -28.98
C ASN A 376 50.75 -2.35 -30.28
#